data_AF-A0A930K7Z0-F1
#
_entry.id   AF-A0A930K7Z0-F1
#
_cell.length_a   1.000
_cell.length_b   1.000
_cell.length_c   1.000
_cell.angle_alpha   90.00
_cell.angle_beta   90.00
_cell.angle_gamma   90.00
#
_symmetry.space_group_name_H-M   'P 1'
#
loop_
_entity.id
_entity.type
_entity.pdbx_description
1 polymer ?
#
loop_
_entity_poly.entity_id
_entity_poly.type
_entity_poly.pdbx_seq_one_letter_code
_entity_poly.pdbx_strand_id
1 'polypeptide(L)'
;MEIIAMESQAYQELVDRLNRIEHYVERTSHLLQDIDDELEMSTKDLTETLSVSESTLYRWRKRQLIRYRYTESGDIRYFFKSILIAAQCNRLRVSGMRNEDILGRLQRFKDNLIVSSCINPKKSQP
;
A
#
# COMPACT_ATOMS: atom_id res chain seq x y z
N MET A 1 -0.50 35.81 -41.12
CA MET A 1 -1.40 35.00 -40.25
C MET A 1 -0.72 33.73 -39.75
N GLU A 2 0.62 33.68 -39.67
CA GLU A 2 1.36 32.48 -39.26
C GLU A 2 1.70 32.49 -37.75
N ILE A 3 1.83 33.67 -37.13
CA ILE A 3 2.24 33.82 -35.73
C ILE A 3 1.14 33.33 -34.76
N ILE A 4 -0.14 33.60 -35.06
CA ILE A 4 -1.28 33.13 -34.25
C ILE A 4 -1.46 31.60 -34.36
N ALA A 5 -1.07 30.99 -35.48
CA ALA A 5 -1.14 29.54 -35.68
C ALA A 5 0.03 28.79 -35.01
N MET A 6 1.23 29.39 -34.99
CA MET A 6 2.42 28.81 -34.35
C MET A 6 2.30 28.78 -32.82
N GLU A 7 1.72 29.82 -32.22
CA GLU A 7 1.36 29.83 -30.79
C GLU A 7 0.29 28.78 -30.46
N SER A 8 -0.66 28.55 -31.37
CA SER A 8 -1.69 27.52 -31.21
C SER A 8 -1.08 26.10 -31.21
N GLN A 9 -0.12 25.81 -32.09
CA GLN A 9 0.51 24.48 -32.13
C GLN A 9 1.36 24.20 -30.88
N ALA A 10 2.19 25.17 -30.46
CA ALA A 10 3.01 25.02 -29.26
C ALA A 10 2.15 24.91 -27.99
N TYR A 11 1.05 25.67 -27.94
CA TYR A 11 0.06 25.57 -26.87
C TYR A 11 -0.64 24.20 -26.86
N GLN A 12 -1.07 23.69 -28.02
CA GLN A 12 -1.70 22.37 -28.08
C GLN A 12 -0.74 21.24 -27.76
N GLU A 13 0.53 21.32 -28.17
CA GLU A 13 1.52 20.33 -27.74
C GLU A 13 1.71 20.36 -26.21
N LEU A 14 1.68 21.55 -25.60
CA LEU A 14 1.76 21.68 -24.14
C LEU A 14 0.52 21.08 -23.46
N VAL A 15 -0.68 21.36 -23.96
CA VAL A 15 -1.93 20.77 -23.46
C VAL A 15 -1.91 19.24 -23.59
N ASP A 16 -1.49 18.71 -24.74
CA ASP A 16 -1.36 17.26 -24.96
C ASP A 16 -0.36 16.63 -23.98
N ARG A 17 0.76 17.29 -23.70
CA ARG A 17 1.73 16.83 -22.70
C ARG A 17 1.14 16.85 -21.29
N LEU A 18 0.38 17.89 -20.91
CA LEU A 18 -0.30 17.96 -19.62
C LEU A 18 -1.33 16.84 -19.48
N ASN A 19 -2.16 16.61 -20.50
CA ASN A 19 -3.16 15.53 -20.50
C ASN A 19 -2.50 14.15 -20.36
N ARG A 20 -1.32 13.93 -20.98
CA ARG A 20 -0.55 12.68 -20.81
C ARG A 20 -0.04 12.51 -19.38
N ILE A 21 0.40 13.59 -18.72
CA ILE A 21 0.83 13.56 -17.32
C ILE A 21 -0.36 13.27 -16.41
N GLU A 22 -1.48 13.96 -16.60
CA GLU A 22 -2.72 13.75 -15.85
C GLU A 22 -3.16 12.29 -15.93
N HIS A 23 -3.28 11.75 -17.15
CA HIS A 23 -3.68 10.36 -17.35
C HIS A 23 -2.69 9.36 -16.72
N TYR A 24 -1.39 9.64 -16.76
CA TYR A 24 -0.39 8.83 -16.08
C TYR A 24 -0.57 8.84 -14.55
N VAL A 25 -0.83 10.02 -13.97
CA VAL A 25 -1.07 10.20 -12.53
C VAL A 25 -2.33 9.46 -12.10
N GLU A 26 -3.44 9.59 -12.84
CA GLU A 26 -4.70 8.89 -12.55
C GLU A 26 -4.49 7.37 -12.54
N ARG A 27 -3.92 6.82 -13.62
CA ARG A 27 -3.64 5.38 -13.74
C ARG A 27 -2.75 4.87 -12.60
N THR A 28 -1.70 5.63 -12.27
CA THR A 28 -0.76 5.24 -11.22
C THR A 28 -1.42 5.28 -9.84
N SER A 29 -2.30 6.26 -9.60
CA SER A 29 -3.06 6.38 -8.35
C SER A 29 -4.03 5.21 -8.17
N HIS A 30 -4.74 4.81 -9.24
CA HIS A 30 -5.60 3.62 -9.22
C HIS A 30 -4.81 2.35 -8.92
N LEU A 31 -3.68 2.14 -9.59
CA LEU A 31 -2.81 0.98 -9.32
C LEU A 31 -2.34 0.91 -7.87
N LEU A 32 -1.94 2.06 -7.28
CA LEU A 32 -1.54 2.11 -5.87
C LEU A 32 -2.70 1.81 -4.93
N GLN A 33 -3.91 2.25 -5.27
CA GLN A 33 -5.12 1.95 -4.50
C GLN A 33 -5.44 0.44 -4.54
N ASP A 34 -5.35 -0.19 -5.71
CA ASP A 34 -5.57 -1.62 -5.87
C ASP A 34 -4.55 -2.42 -5.05
N ILE A 35 -3.28 -2.00 -5.05
CA ILE A 35 -2.25 -2.59 -4.20
C ILE A 35 -2.63 -2.47 -2.72
N ASP A 36 -3.06 -1.29 -2.26
CA ASP A 36 -3.46 -1.09 -0.86
C ASP A 36 -4.66 -1.97 -0.47
N ASP A 37 -5.59 -2.19 -1.40
CA ASP A 37 -6.80 -3.01 -1.19
C ASP A 37 -6.50 -4.51 -1.17
N GLU A 38 -5.57 -4.98 -2.00
CA GLU A 38 -5.23 -6.41 -2.12
C GLU A 38 -4.07 -6.86 -1.21
N LEU A 39 -3.24 -5.93 -0.72
CA LEU A 39 -2.06 -6.28 0.05
C LEU A 39 -2.41 -7.02 1.35
N GLU A 40 -1.79 -8.18 1.52
CA GLU A 40 -1.93 -9.02 2.69
C GLU A 40 -0.59 -9.32 3.35
N MET A 41 -0.60 -9.36 4.68
CA MET A 41 0.55 -9.71 5.50
C MET A 41 0.37 -11.10 6.09
N SER A 42 1.41 -11.93 6.07
CA SER A 42 1.44 -13.17 6.86
C SER A 42 1.57 -12.87 8.36
N THR A 43 1.34 -13.88 9.19
CA THR A 43 1.65 -13.81 10.63
C THR A 43 3.11 -13.39 10.86
N LYS A 44 4.06 -13.95 10.11
CA LYS A 44 5.48 -13.61 10.21
C LYS A 44 5.73 -12.14 9.88
N ASP A 45 5.22 -11.67 8.73
CA ASP A 45 5.40 -10.28 8.30
C ASP A 45 4.90 -9.30 9.36
N LEU A 46 3.71 -9.55 9.93
CA LEU A 46 3.09 -8.64 10.88
C LEU A 46 3.75 -8.67 12.27
N THR A 47 4.16 -9.86 12.73
CA THR A 47 4.88 -10.00 14.01
C THR A 47 6.26 -9.35 13.94
N GLU A 48 7.00 -9.52 12.84
CA GLU A 48 8.30 -8.87 12.61
C GLU A 48 8.14 -7.36 12.46
N THR A 49 7.18 -6.91 11.65
CA THR A 49 6.94 -5.48 11.40
C THR A 49 6.57 -4.72 12.68
N LEU A 50 5.63 -5.23 13.47
CA LEU A 50 5.14 -4.53 14.66
C LEU A 50 5.80 -4.99 15.96
N SER A 51 6.72 -5.96 15.90
CA SER A 51 7.36 -6.57 17.09
C SER A 51 6.32 -7.05 18.12
N VAL A 52 5.24 -7.65 17.63
CA VAL A 52 4.16 -8.21 18.46
C VAL A 52 4.18 -9.73 18.45
N SER A 53 3.72 -10.34 19.53
CA SER A 53 3.54 -11.80 19.56
C SER A 53 2.31 -12.26 18.78
N GLU A 54 2.31 -13.51 18.34
CA GLU A 54 1.14 -14.15 17.73
C GLU A 54 -0.10 -14.11 18.63
N SER A 55 0.09 -14.21 19.95
CA SER A 55 -1.01 -14.08 20.93
C SER A 55 -1.66 -12.70 20.87
N THR A 56 -0.90 -11.66 20.52
CA THR A 56 -1.43 -10.30 20.29
C THR A 56 -2.28 -10.26 19.04
N LEU A 57 -1.81 -10.86 17.94
CA LEU A 57 -2.58 -10.97 16.70
C LEU A 57 -3.86 -11.80 16.89
N TYR A 58 -3.79 -12.89 17.65
CA TYR A 58 -4.97 -13.66 18.06
C TYR A 58 -5.99 -12.79 18.80
N ARG A 59 -5.55 -11.94 19.76
CA ARG A 59 -6.45 -11.01 20.46
C ARG A 59 -7.07 -9.99 19.51
N TRP A 60 -6.32 -9.46 18.55
CA TRP A 60 -6.85 -8.53 17.54
C TRP A 60 -7.92 -9.20 16.68
N ARG A 61 -7.70 -10.44 16.24
CA ARG A 61 -8.72 -11.24 15.52
C ARG A 61 -9.95 -11.53 16.37
N LYS A 62 -9.74 -12.02 17.59
CA LYS A 62 -10.84 -12.34 18.53
C LYS A 62 -11.73 -11.13 18.82
N ARG A 63 -11.14 -9.93 18.85
CA ARG A 63 -11.85 -8.65 19.04
C ARG A 63 -12.32 -8.00 17.73
N GLN A 64 -12.14 -8.65 16.59
CA GLN A 64 -12.50 -8.13 15.25
C GLN A 64 -11.88 -6.76 14.96
N LEU A 65 -10.66 -6.53 15.44
CA LEU A 65 -9.94 -5.27 15.23
C LEU A 65 -9.33 -5.18 13.84
N ILE A 66 -9.06 -6.32 13.20
CA ILE A 66 -8.46 -6.39 11.87
C ILE A 66 -9.11 -7.54 11.10
N ARG A 67 -9.28 -7.34 9.79
CA ARG A 67 -9.74 -8.36 8.86
C ARG A 67 -8.63 -9.37 8.60
N TYR A 68 -9.00 -10.64 8.52
CA TYR A 68 -8.09 -11.72 8.19
C TYR A 68 -8.83 -12.80 7.39
N ARG A 69 -8.08 -13.69 6.75
CA ARG A 69 -8.59 -14.91 6.13
C ARG A 69 -7.62 -16.07 6.34
N TYR A 70 -8.12 -17.29 6.14
CA TYR A 70 -7.28 -18.47 6.05
C TYR A 70 -6.94 -18.73 4.58
N THR A 71 -5.72 -19.18 4.31
CA THR A 71 -5.33 -19.75 3.02
C THR A 71 -5.81 -21.19 2.92
N GLU A 72 -5.71 -21.79 1.72
CA GLU A 72 -5.99 -23.21 1.52
C GLU A 72 -5.08 -24.12 2.37
N SER A 73 -3.85 -23.68 2.65
CA SER A 73 -2.91 -24.35 3.56
C SER A 73 -3.25 -24.20 5.05
N GLY A 74 -4.24 -23.38 5.40
CA GLY A 74 -4.62 -23.08 6.79
C GLY A 74 -3.81 -21.95 7.44
N ASP A 75 -2.90 -21.31 6.71
CA ASP A 75 -2.15 -20.15 7.18
C ASP A 75 -3.06 -18.91 7.28
N ILE A 76 -2.70 -17.97 8.14
CA ILE A 76 -3.49 -16.74 8.34
C ILE A 76 -2.87 -15.59 7.55
N ARG A 77 -3.72 -14.89 6.80
CA ARG A 77 -3.39 -13.65 6.11
C ARG A 77 -4.21 -12.49 6.67
N TYR A 78 -3.55 -11.36 6.90
CA TYR A 78 -4.13 -10.15 7.44
C TYR A 78 -4.16 -9.06 6.37
N PHE A 79 -5.31 -8.43 6.16
CA PHE A 79 -5.46 -7.40 5.14
C PHE A 79 -4.77 -6.10 5.59
N PHE A 80 -3.79 -5.63 4.82
CA PHE A 80 -2.97 -4.46 5.15
C PHE A 80 -3.80 -3.21 5.42
N LYS A 81 -4.72 -2.88 4.49
CA LYS A 81 -5.64 -1.73 4.66
C LYS A 81 -6.44 -1.79 5.96
N SER A 82 -6.90 -2.97 6.35
CA SER A 82 -7.65 -3.14 7.60
C SER A 82 -6.79 -2.86 8.83
N ILE A 83 -5.51 -3.30 8.83
CA ILE A 83 -4.55 -3.01 9.89
C ILE A 83 -4.25 -1.51 9.94
N LEU A 84 -4.02 -0.90 8.77
CA LEU A 84 -3.70 0.53 8.65
C LEU A 84 -4.83 1.40 9.20
N ILE A 85 -6.08 1.12 8.81
CA ILE A 85 -7.27 1.82 9.34
C ILE A 85 -7.37 1.62 10.86
N ALA A 86 -7.15 0.39 11.35
CA ALA A 86 -7.22 0.12 12.78
C ALA A 86 -6.14 0.88 13.58
N ALA A 87 -4.95 1.05 13.02
CA ALA A 87 -3.88 1.89 13.58
C ALA A 87 -4.26 3.38 13.52
N GLN A 88 -4.72 3.89 12.37
CA GLN A 88 -5.14 5.29 12.22
C GLN A 88 -6.25 5.67 13.20
N CYS A 89 -7.19 4.77 13.46
CA CYS A 89 -8.25 4.95 14.44
C CYS A 89 -7.82 4.67 15.89
N ASN A 90 -6.52 4.51 16.19
CA ASN A 90 -5.97 4.21 17.51
C ASN A 90 -6.58 2.97 18.20
N ARG A 91 -7.05 1.99 17.42
CA ARG A 91 -7.65 0.75 17.95
C ARG A 91 -6.62 -0.32 18.25
N LEU A 92 -5.45 -0.24 17.61
CA LEU A 92 -4.34 -1.14 17.86
C LEU A 92 -3.48 -0.60 19.01
N ARG A 93 -3.19 -1.45 19.99
CA ARG A 93 -2.24 -1.15 21.06
C ARG A 93 -1.10 -2.15 20.99
N VAL A 94 0.12 -1.62 20.89
CA VAL A 94 1.37 -2.37 20.93
C VAL A 94 2.16 -1.86 22.15
N SER A 95 2.59 -2.78 23.01
CA SER A 95 3.32 -2.40 24.23
C SER A 95 4.63 -1.71 23.88
N GLY A 96 4.91 -0.57 24.51
CA GLY A 96 6.15 0.18 24.28
C GLY A 96 6.26 0.89 22.93
N MET A 97 5.16 1.02 22.17
CA MET A 97 5.16 1.65 20.86
C MET A 97 4.04 2.68 20.75
N ARG A 98 4.35 3.89 20.25
CA ARG A 98 3.33 4.92 19.99
C ARG A 98 2.63 4.63 18.66
N ASN A 99 1.43 5.17 18.49
CA ASN A 99 0.66 4.93 17.27
C ASN A 99 1.35 5.44 16.00
N GLU A 100 2.07 6.57 16.09
CA GLU A 100 2.91 7.09 14.99
C GLU A 100 3.98 6.09 14.56
N ASP A 101 4.60 5.40 15.53
CA ASP A 101 5.63 4.40 15.25
C ASP A 101 5.02 3.15 14.58
N ILE A 102 3.80 2.75 14.97
CA ILE A 102 3.03 1.67 14.31
C ILE A 102 2.79 2.03 12.84
N LEU A 103 2.24 3.22 12.59
CA LEU A 103 1.95 3.70 11.23
C LEU A 103 3.23 3.77 10.38
N GLY A 104 4.31 4.33 10.94
CA GLY A 104 5.59 4.43 10.26
C GLY A 104 6.17 3.07 9.88
N ARG A 105 6.06 2.05 10.74
CA ARG A 105 6.53 0.69 10.44
C ARG A 105 5.68 0.01 9.37
N LEU A 106 4.36 0.18 9.40
CA LEU A 106 3.48 -0.36 8.36
C LEU A 106 3.75 0.27 6.99
N GLN A 107 3.96 1.59 6.93
CA GLN A 107 4.30 2.25 5.66
C GLN A 107 5.66 1.79 5.13
N ARG A 108 6.69 1.70 5.99
CA ARG A 108 8.00 1.16 5.59
C ARG A 108 7.92 -0.27 5.06
N PHE A 109 7.07 -1.11 5.65
CA PHE A 109 6.83 -2.46 5.12
C PHE A 109 6.30 -2.40 3.68
N LYS A 110 5.28 -1.57 3.44
CA LYS A 110 4.70 -1.38 2.09
C LYS A 110 5.74 -0.82 1.11
N ASP A 111 6.47 0.22 1.50
CA ASP A 111 7.48 0.86 0.66
C ASP A 111 8.59 -0.14 0.29
N ASN A 112 9.04 -0.95 1.24
CA ASN A 112 10.04 -1.99 0.98
C ASN A 112 9.55 -3.04 -0.01
N LEU A 113 8.26 -3.42 0.02
CA LEU A 113 7.67 -4.35 -0.95
C LEU A 113 7.63 -3.74 -2.36
N ILE A 114 7.18 -2.49 -2.48
CA ILE A 114 7.12 -1.76 -3.76
C ILE A 114 8.54 -1.59 -4.33
N VAL A 115 9.49 -1.15 -3.52
CA VAL A 115 10.89 -0.98 -3.95
C VAL A 115 11.47 -2.33 -4.39
N SER A 116 11.22 -3.40 -3.63
CA SER A 116 11.72 -4.74 -3.97
C SER A 116 11.13 -5.25 -5.29
N SER A 117 9.86 -4.96 -5.58
CA SER A 117 9.22 -5.37 -6.83
C SER A 117 9.70 -4.54 -8.03
N CYS A 118 9.98 -3.25 -7.84
CA CYS A 118 10.55 -2.38 -8.88
C CYS A 118 12.03 -2.71 -9.21
N ILE A 119 12.82 -3.13 -8.22
CA ILE A 119 14.26 -3.42 -8.39
C ILE A 119 14.50 -4.83 -8.96
N ASN A 120 13.58 -5.79 -8.77
CA ASN A 120 13.71 -7.16 -9.28
C ASN A 120 12.56 -7.57 -10.22
N PRO A 121 12.56 -7.13 -11.49
CA PRO A 121 11.56 -7.54 -12.47
C PRO A 121 11.68 -9.03 -12.91
N LYS A 122 12.65 -9.80 -12.41
CA LYS A 122 13.03 -11.14 -12.93
C LYS A 122 12.60 -12.34 -12.08
N LYS A 123 11.61 -12.22 -11.19
CA LYS A 123 11.07 -13.38 -10.42
C LYS A 123 9.64 -13.78 -10.78
N SER A 124 9.16 -13.33 -11.93
CA SER A 124 7.86 -13.75 -12.48
C SER A 124 8.07 -14.32 -13.89
N GLN A 125 8.66 -15.51 -13.95
CA GLN A 125 8.34 -16.47 -15.01
C GLN A 125 8.11 -17.85 -14.36
N PRO A 126 7.02 -18.55 -14.72
CA PRO A 126 6.80 -19.94 -14.34
C PRO A 126 7.81 -20.88 -15.01
#